data_AF-A0A943ILW8-F1
#
_entry.id   AF-A0A943ILW8-F1
#
_cell.length_a   1.000
_cell.length_b   1.000
_cell.length_c   1.000
_cell.angle_alpha   90.00
_cell.angle_beta   90.00
_cell.angle_gamma   90.00
#
_symmetry.space_group_name_H-M   'P 1'
#
loop_
_entity.id
_entity.type
_entity.pdbx_description
1 polymer ?
#
loop_
_entity_poly.entity_id
_entity_poly.type
_entity_poly.pdbx_seq_one_letter_code
_entity_poly.pdbx_strand_id
1 'polypeptide(L)'
;MGNTMMNASYQVGTMAVWLGTFADPEEFYRYVQTCYCTLDEAELDPEYIFSPAEFEERLHKLFRPENGERPEEATLRRAFRTQYNAFEYDFGLLFDEDFAVCDYCMEPTEDLSLLLEEWPELLEPVRRLVQEQNFQEPVNCIFAVPSCMYTGPVRISNPQGGTLWFVGNMKEGAFSDSVAEDYNIKSAELAETAE
;
A
#
# COMPACT_ATOMS: atom_id res chain seq x y z
N MET A 1 6.59 1.83 26.63
CA MET A 1 6.75 0.61 25.80
C MET A 1 5.36 0.02 25.57
N GLY A 2 4.59 0.65 24.70
CA GLY A 2 3.55 -0.02 23.92
C GLY A 2 4.12 -0.08 22.52
N ASN A 3 4.36 -1.28 22.02
CA ASN A 3 4.92 -1.50 20.69
C ASN A 3 4.03 -0.86 19.64
N THR A 4 4.66 -0.29 18.63
CA THR A 4 4.10 0.10 17.33
C THR A 4 2.98 -0.87 16.93
N MET A 5 1.73 -0.39 16.83
CA MET A 5 0.58 -1.25 16.47
C MET A 5 0.37 -1.37 14.96
N MET A 6 1.20 -0.74 14.14
CA MET A 6 1.17 -0.89 12.69
C MET A 6 2.17 -1.96 12.24
N ASN A 7 1.87 -2.62 11.13
CA ASN A 7 2.69 -3.65 10.51
C ASN A 7 3.88 -3.07 9.72
N ALA A 8 4.40 -1.91 10.13
CA ALA A 8 5.50 -1.23 9.47
C ALA A 8 6.43 -0.54 10.47
N SER A 9 7.71 -0.49 10.11
CA SER A 9 8.74 0.34 10.73
C SER A 9 9.26 1.30 9.68
N TYR A 10 9.07 2.60 9.88
CA TYR A 10 9.50 3.61 8.92
C TYR A 10 10.95 3.99 9.17
N GLN A 11 11.77 3.87 8.13
CA GLN A 11 13.19 4.16 8.19
C GLN A 11 13.73 4.53 6.81
N VAL A 12 14.43 5.65 6.71
CA VAL A 12 15.16 6.02 5.48
C VAL A 12 16.12 4.90 5.05
N GLY A 13 16.20 4.70 3.74
CA GLY A 13 17.08 3.69 3.15
C GLY A 13 16.45 2.30 3.06
N THR A 14 15.16 2.16 3.39
CA THR A 14 14.42 0.89 3.31
C THR A 14 13.16 1.04 2.46
N MET A 15 12.86 0.01 1.68
CA MET A 15 11.65 -0.04 0.85
C MET A 15 11.00 -1.41 1.00
N ALA A 16 9.68 -1.42 1.20
CA ALA A 16 8.87 -2.62 1.19
C ALA A 16 8.28 -2.81 -0.22
N VAL A 17 8.37 -4.04 -0.76
CA VAL A 17 8.01 -4.34 -2.15
C VAL A 17 6.94 -5.41 -2.22
N TRP A 18 5.92 -5.11 -3.01
CA TRP A 18 4.86 -6.01 -3.40
C TRP A 18 4.83 -6.17 -4.92
N LEU A 19 4.67 -7.41 -5.38
CA LEU A 19 4.45 -7.72 -6.79
C LEU A 19 3.10 -8.39 -6.93
N GLY A 20 2.45 -8.27 -8.09
CA GLY A 20 1.12 -8.83 -8.26
C GLY A 20 0.74 -9.14 -9.70
N THR A 21 -0.44 -9.73 -9.79
CA THR A 21 -1.09 -10.07 -11.04
C THR A 21 -2.52 -9.55 -10.98
N PHE A 22 -2.85 -8.61 -11.86
CA PHE A 22 -4.22 -8.10 -12.05
C PHE A 22 -4.63 -8.27 -13.50
N ALA A 23 -5.90 -8.61 -13.74
CA ALA A 23 -6.41 -8.73 -15.11
C ALA A 23 -6.61 -7.36 -15.79
N ASP A 24 -6.91 -6.34 -15.00
CA ASP A 24 -7.21 -4.98 -15.43
C ASP A 24 -6.36 -3.98 -14.62
N PRO A 25 -5.59 -3.08 -15.29
CA PRO A 25 -4.86 -2.03 -14.59
C PRO A 25 -5.76 -1.17 -13.70
N GLU A 26 -7.01 -0.91 -14.10
CA GLU A 26 -7.93 -0.08 -13.31
C GLU A 26 -8.29 -0.74 -11.96
N GLU A 27 -8.36 -2.08 -11.91
CA GLU A 27 -8.59 -2.81 -10.65
C GLU A 27 -7.37 -2.72 -9.72
N PHE A 28 -6.16 -2.74 -10.28
CA PHE A 28 -4.93 -2.54 -9.51
C PHE A 28 -4.84 -1.11 -8.95
N TYR A 29 -4.98 -0.09 -9.80
CA TYR A 29 -4.86 1.30 -9.37
C TYR A 29 -5.95 1.65 -8.35
N ARG A 30 -7.19 1.19 -8.53
CA ARG A 30 -8.27 1.39 -7.55
C ARG A 30 -7.97 0.74 -6.20
N TYR A 31 -7.24 -0.37 -6.17
CA TYR A 31 -6.88 -1.05 -4.93
C TYR A 31 -5.81 -0.30 -4.13
N VAL A 32 -4.84 0.31 -4.81
CA VAL A 32 -3.72 1.01 -4.17
C VAL A 32 -3.94 2.52 -4.00
N GLN A 33 -5.00 3.07 -4.59
CA GLN A 33 -5.35 4.49 -4.50
C GLN A 33 -6.05 4.84 -3.19
N THR A 34 -5.76 6.04 -2.69
CA THR A 34 -6.46 6.65 -1.57
C THR A 34 -7.77 7.28 -2.03
N CYS A 35 -8.83 6.91 -1.33
CA CYS A 35 -10.16 7.44 -1.50
C CYS A 35 -10.43 8.54 -0.46
N TYR A 36 -11.14 9.60 -0.82
CA TYR A 36 -11.39 10.76 0.03
C TYR A 36 -12.89 11.00 0.28
N CYS A 37 -13.19 11.66 1.39
CA CYS A 37 -14.51 12.15 1.74
C CYS A 37 -14.55 13.67 1.62
N THR A 38 -15.51 14.22 0.87
CA THR A 38 -15.69 15.69 0.73
C THR A 38 -17.13 16.10 1.00
N LEU A 39 -17.30 17.36 1.44
CA LEU A 39 -18.60 18.03 1.52
C LEU A 39 -18.90 18.89 0.30
N ASP A 40 -17.92 19.09 -0.58
CA ASP A 40 -18.10 19.86 -1.82
C ASP A 40 -18.59 18.93 -2.94
N GLU A 41 -19.85 19.12 -3.35
CA GLU A 41 -20.46 18.33 -4.43
C GLU A 41 -19.73 18.49 -5.78
N ALA A 42 -18.99 19.60 -5.98
CA ALA A 42 -18.25 19.83 -7.21
C ALA A 42 -16.94 19.03 -7.31
N GLU A 43 -16.44 18.53 -6.17
CA GLU A 43 -15.22 17.71 -6.09
C GLU A 43 -15.53 16.21 -6.15
N LEU A 44 -16.80 15.81 -6.12
CA LEU A 44 -17.19 14.40 -6.14
C LEU A 44 -16.67 13.70 -7.39
N ASP A 45 -16.07 12.54 -7.17
CA ASP A 45 -15.59 11.64 -8.18
C ASP A 45 -16.05 10.21 -7.84
N PRO A 46 -16.76 9.52 -8.76
CA PRO A 46 -17.33 8.20 -8.49
C PRO A 46 -16.27 7.11 -8.24
N GLU A 47 -15.00 7.38 -8.51
CA GLU A 47 -13.90 6.44 -8.36
C GLU A 47 -13.10 6.68 -7.08
N TYR A 48 -12.86 7.94 -6.68
CA TYR A 48 -11.96 8.24 -5.56
C TYR A 48 -12.38 9.39 -4.61
N ILE A 49 -13.45 10.17 -4.88
CA ILE A 49 -13.90 11.25 -3.96
C ILE A 49 -15.41 11.13 -3.69
N PHE A 50 -15.75 10.74 -2.47
CA PHE A 50 -17.12 10.34 -2.12
C PHE A 50 -17.82 11.34 -1.21
N SER A 51 -19.16 11.34 -1.30
CA SER A 51 -20.00 11.98 -0.30
C SER A 51 -19.88 11.26 1.05
N PRO A 52 -20.18 11.91 2.19
CA PRO A 52 -20.02 11.27 3.50
C PRO A 52 -20.81 9.97 3.66
N ALA A 53 -22.02 9.90 3.09
CA ALA A 53 -22.86 8.70 3.17
C ALA A 53 -22.27 7.53 2.38
N GLU A 54 -21.76 7.78 1.16
CA GLU A 54 -21.11 6.75 0.35
C GLU A 54 -19.77 6.33 0.96
N PHE A 55 -19.00 7.28 1.48
CA PHE A 55 -17.73 7.02 2.16
C PHE A 55 -17.92 6.10 3.38
N GLU A 56 -18.93 6.37 4.21
CA GLU A 56 -19.28 5.52 5.37
C GLU A 56 -19.69 4.10 4.93
N GLU A 57 -20.49 3.97 3.86
CA GLU A 57 -20.85 2.65 3.31
C GLU A 57 -19.62 1.87 2.83
N ARG A 58 -18.68 2.55 2.15
CA ARG A 58 -17.44 1.94 1.67
C ARG A 58 -16.52 1.52 2.82
N LEU A 59 -16.36 2.36 3.85
CA LEU A 59 -15.62 1.99 5.06
C LEU A 59 -16.23 0.77 5.76
N HIS A 60 -17.56 0.67 5.85
CA HIS A 60 -18.23 -0.50 6.42
C HIS A 60 -17.94 -1.79 5.65
N LYS A 61 -17.79 -1.71 4.32
CA LYS A 61 -17.39 -2.87 3.48
C LYS A 61 -15.91 -3.21 3.64
N LEU A 62 -15.06 -2.20 3.76
CA LEU A 62 -13.63 -2.37 3.95
C LEU A 62 -13.33 -3.05 5.30
N PHE A 63 -13.91 -2.55 6.38
CA PHE A 63 -13.70 -3.06 7.73
C PHE A 63 -14.46 -4.37 7.99
N ARG A 64 -13.81 -5.47 7.66
CA ARG A 64 -14.35 -6.83 7.76
C ARG A 64 -14.42 -7.31 9.23
N PRO A 65 -15.55 -7.88 9.70
CA PRO A 65 -15.69 -8.35 11.08
C PRO A 65 -14.61 -9.36 11.52
N GLU A 66 -14.17 -10.22 10.61
CA GLU A 66 -13.11 -11.22 10.85
C GLU A 66 -11.74 -10.60 11.17
N ASN A 67 -11.53 -9.33 10.83
CA ASN A 67 -10.31 -8.59 11.10
C ASN A 67 -10.37 -7.80 12.42
N GLY A 68 -11.50 -7.84 13.14
CA GLY A 68 -11.74 -7.01 14.32
C GLY A 68 -10.76 -7.20 15.48
N GLU A 69 -10.05 -8.32 15.52
CA GLU A 69 -9.05 -8.63 16.56
C GLU A 69 -7.59 -8.35 16.11
N ARG A 70 -7.38 -7.82 14.89
CA ARG A 70 -6.03 -7.45 14.44
C ARG A 70 -5.46 -6.32 15.31
N PRO A 71 -4.19 -6.40 15.74
CA PRO A 71 -3.56 -5.35 16.56
C PRO A 71 -3.68 -3.94 15.97
N GLU A 72 -3.57 -3.81 14.65
CA GLU A 72 -3.62 -2.56 13.90
C GLU A 72 -5.03 -2.00 13.69
N GLU A 73 -6.09 -2.82 13.88
CA GLU A 73 -7.47 -2.49 13.49
C GLU A 73 -7.98 -1.20 14.12
N ALA A 74 -7.70 -1.01 15.42
CA ALA A 74 -8.12 0.19 16.15
C ALA A 74 -7.42 1.46 15.64
N THR A 75 -6.17 1.35 15.18
CA THR A 75 -5.43 2.49 14.62
C THR A 75 -5.91 2.79 13.21
N LEU A 76 -6.14 1.79 12.37
CA LEU A 76 -6.70 1.96 11.02
C LEU A 76 -8.09 2.62 11.06
N ARG A 77 -8.98 2.20 11.99
CA ARG A 77 -10.30 2.83 12.17
C ARG A 77 -10.23 4.31 12.54
N ARG A 78 -9.17 4.70 13.25
CA ARG A 78 -8.94 6.11 13.63
C ARG A 78 -8.33 6.91 12.49
N ALA A 79 -7.45 6.31 11.71
CA ALA A 79 -6.89 6.91 10.50
C ALA A 79 -7.98 7.14 9.44
N PHE A 80 -8.86 6.16 9.23
CA PHE A 80 -9.83 6.18 8.13
C PHE A 80 -11.09 6.95 8.48
N ARG A 81 -10.99 8.28 8.53
CA ARG A 81 -12.11 9.20 8.82
C ARG A 81 -12.48 10.09 7.64
N THR A 82 -11.47 10.65 6.97
CA THR A 82 -11.65 11.55 5.81
C THR A 82 -11.01 11.01 4.54
N GLN A 83 -10.21 9.96 4.67
CA GLN A 83 -9.64 9.20 3.58
C GLN A 83 -9.44 7.74 3.98
N TYR A 84 -9.33 6.83 3.03
CA TYR A 84 -8.91 5.44 3.29
C TYR A 84 -8.17 4.88 2.08
N ASN A 85 -7.38 3.84 2.32
CA ASN A 85 -6.72 3.09 1.27
C ASN A 85 -6.89 1.58 1.53
N ALA A 86 -7.32 0.83 0.52
CA ALA A 86 -7.62 -0.59 0.69
C ALA A 86 -6.36 -1.44 0.89
N PHE A 87 -5.25 -1.07 0.23
CA PHE A 87 -3.95 -1.68 0.44
C PHE A 87 -3.44 -1.43 1.87
N GLU A 88 -3.55 -0.20 2.39
CA GLU A 88 -3.21 0.12 3.79
C GLU A 88 -3.95 -0.79 4.77
N TYR A 89 -5.26 -0.98 4.54
CA TYR A 89 -6.09 -1.85 5.37
C TYR A 89 -5.65 -3.31 5.33
N ASP A 90 -5.45 -3.86 4.13
CA ASP A 90 -5.17 -5.28 3.95
C ASP A 90 -3.83 -5.69 4.56
N PHE A 91 -2.81 -4.83 4.44
CA PHE A 91 -1.48 -5.08 5.00
C PHE A 91 -1.29 -4.52 6.41
N GLY A 92 -2.15 -3.62 6.86
CA GLY A 92 -2.13 -3.08 8.22
C GLY A 92 -1.03 -2.04 8.46
N LEU A 93 -0.78 -1.19 7.47
CA LEU A 93 0.23 -0.13 7.53
C LEU A 93 -0.39 1.19 7.05
N LEU A 94 0.23 2.31 7.39
CA LEU A 94 -0.13 3.63 6.85
C LEU A 94 1.05 4.19 6.06
N PHE A 95 0.79 4.93 5.01
CA PHE A 95 1.84 5.61 4.24
C PHE A 95 1.26 6.80 3.49
N ASP A 96 2.14 7.65 2.99
CA ASP A 96 1.76 8.70 2.06
C ASP A 96 1.90 8.19 0.62
N GLU A 97 0.77 8.11 -0.10
CA GLU A 97 0.72 7.54 -1.45
C GLU A 97 1.50 8.35 -2.48
N ASP A 98 1.74 9.64 -2.22
CA ASP A 98 2.51 10.50 -3.12
C ASP A 98 3.97 10.04 -3.24
N PHE A 99 4.46 9.25 -2.27
CA PHE A 99 5.80 8.67 -2.28
C PHE A 99 5.80 7.22 -2.76
N ALA A 100 4.64 6.58 -2.95
CA ALA A 100 4.61 5.19 -3.36
C ALA A 100 5.09 5.02 -4.81
N VAL A 101 5.83 3.94 -5.04
CA VAL A 101 6.16 3.49 -6.39
C VAL A 101 5.06 2.53 -6.83
N CYS A 102 4.47 2.81 -7.98
CA CYS A 102 3.38 2.02 -8.53
C CYS A 102 3.58 1.92 -10.04
N ASP A 103 3.51 0.71 -10.58
CA ASP A 103 3.57 0.50 -12.04
C ASP A 103 2.83 -0.77 -12.45
N TYR A 104 2.43 -0.81 -13.72
CA TYR A 104 1.68 -1.90 -14.33
C TYR A 104 2.10 -2.11 -15.78
N CYS A 105 2.31 -3.36 -16.18
CA CYS A 105 2.48 -3.75 -17.58
C CYS A 105 1.32 -4.62 -18.06
N MET A 106 1.02 -4.62 -19.36
CA MET A 106 -0.23 -5.22 -19.86
C MET A 106 -0.38 -6.71 -19.60
N GLU A 107 0.72 -7.48 -19.67
CA GLU A 107 0.70 -8.94 -19.59
C GLU A 107 1.64 -9.43 -18.48
N PRO A 108 1.22 -10.42 -17.67
CA PRO A 108 2.09 -11.05 -16.67
C PRO A 108 3.39 -11.57 -17.29
N THR A 109 4.50 -11.21 -16.65
CA THR A 109 5.84 -11.48 -17.16
C THR A 109 6.81 -11.85 -16.04
N GLU A 110 7.83 -12.64 -16.38
CA GLU A 110 9.00 -12.87 -15.53
C GLU A 110 10.09 -11.80 -15.79
N ASP A 111 9.97 -11.02 -16.87
CA ASP A 111 10.89 -9.95 -17.22
C ASP A 111 10.53 -8.66 -16.49
N LEU A 112 11.13 -8.49 -15.31
CA LEU A 112 10.96 -7.29 -14.48
C LEU A 112 11.38 -5.99 -15.17
N SER A 113 12.15 -6.04 -16.27
CA SER A 113 12.50 -4.80 -17.00
C SER A 113 11.33 -4.20 -17.76
N LEU A 114 10.32 -5.02 -18.10
CA LEU A 114 9.07 -4.53 -18.69
C LEU A 114 8.14 -3.91 -17.65
N LEU A 115 8.20 -4.39 -16.40
CA LEU A 115 7.38 -3.87 -15.30
C LEU A 115 7.97 -2.59 -14.67
N LEU A 116 9.28 -2.40 -14.78
CA LEU A 116 10.01 -1.30 -14.15
C LEU A 116 10.58 -0.34 -15.20
N GLU A 117 9.87 -0.17 -16.32
CA GLU A 117 10.32 0.72 -17.41
C GLU A 117 10.39 2.18 -16.93
N GLU A 118 9.42 2.62 -16.12
CA GLU A 118 9.38 3.96 -15.52
C GLU A 118 10.28 4.09 -14.28
N TRP A 119 10.79 2.97 -13.75
CA TRP A 119 11.59 2.90 -12.52
C TRP A 119 12.89 2.10 -12.70
N PRO A 120 13.75 2.43 -13.68
CA PRO A 120 14.92 1.62 -14.03
C PRO A 120 15.93 1.47 -12.88
N GLU A 121 15.98 2.42 -11.95
CA GLU A 121 16.82 2.37 -10.75
C GLU A 121 16.45 1.21 -9.80
N LEU A 122 15.19 0.77 -9.83
CA LEU A 122 14.69 -0.33 -8.99
C LEU A 122 14.91 -1.71 -9.59
N LEU A 123 15.23 -1.80 -10.89
CA LEU A 123 15.33 -3.07 -11.60
C LEU A 123 16.31 -4.04 -10.92
N GLU A 124 17.53 -3.60 -10.64
CA GLU A 124 18.55 -4.44 -10.03
C GLU A 124 18.25 -4.80 -8.57
N PRO A 125 17.85 -3.85 -7.70
CA PRO A 125 17.38 -4.16 -6.34
C PRO A 125 16.22 -5.17 -6.29
N VAL A 126 15.16 -4.95 -7.07
CA VAL A 126 13.97 -5.83 -7.09
C VAL A 126 14.32 -7.20 -7.65
N ARG A 127 15.15 -7.28 -8.69
CA ARG A 127 15.63 -8.56 -9.25
C ARG A 127 16.39 -9.39 -8.20
N ARG A 128 17.27 -8.76 -7.42
CA ARG A 128 17.98 -9.46 -6.33
C ARG A 128 17.01 -9.93 -5.26
N LEU A 129 16.06 -9.09 -4.86
CA LEU A 129 15.04 -9.43 -3.88
C LEU A 129 14.23 -10.66 -4.33
N VAL A 130 13.72 -10.65 -5.57
CA VAL A 130 12.97 -11.78 -6.15
C VAL A 130 13.80 -13.08 -6.14
N GLN A 131 15.09 -13.00 -6.49
CA GLN A 131 15.99 -14.15 -6.46
C GLN A 131 16.23 -14.68 -5.03
N GLU A 132 16.50 -13.79 -4.07
CA GLU A 132 16.73 -14.14 -2.66
C GLU A 132 15.51 -14.81 -2.03
N GLN A 133 14.31 -14.39 -2.42
CA GLN A 133 13.05 -14.93 -1.92
C GLN A 133 12.57 -16.15 -2.71
N ASN A 134 13.29 -16.54 -3.78
CA ASN A 134 12.90 -17.59 -4.72
C ASN A 134 11.45 -17.41 -5.21
N PHE A 135 11.07 -16.17 -5.51
CA PHE A 135 9.76 -15.84 -6.06
C PHE A 135 9.76 -16.12 -7.57
N GLN A 136 8.75 -16.86 -8.05
CA GLN A 136 8.72 -17.40 -9.42
C GLN A 136 7.42 -17.09 -10.18
N GLU A 137 6.49 -16.34 -9.57
CA GLU A 137 5.23 -16.04 -10.24
C GLU A 137 5.43 -14.97 -11.32
N PRO A 138 4.81 -15.12 -12.50
CA PRO A 138 4.76 -14.05 -13.48
C PRO A 138 3.85 -12.93 -12.96
N VAL A 139 4.34 -11.69 -13.04
CA VAL A 139 3.68 -10.52 -12.46
C VAL A 139 3.50 -9.43 -13.49
N ASN A 140 2.50 -8.59 -13.28
CA ASN A 140 2.26 -7.44 -14.14
C ASN A 140 2.02 -6.14 -13.37
N CYS A 141 2.13 -6.15 -12.05
CA CYS A 141 2.08 -4.93 -11.25
C CYS A 141 3.14 -4.95 -10.14
N ILE A 142 3.62 -3.75 -9.79
CA ILE A 142 4.46 -3.51 -8.62
C ILE A 142 3.82 -2.41 -7.78
N PHE A 143 3.87 -2.60 -6.47
CA PHE A 143 3.66 -1.54 -5.51
C PHE A 143 4.82 -1.55 -4.51
N ALA A 144 5.45 -0.41 -4.27
CA ALA A 144 6.52 -0.32 -3.29
C ALA A 144 6.38 0.95 -2.46
N VAL A 145 6.64 0.82 -1.16
CA VAL A 145 6.56 1.93 -0.21
C VAL A 145 7.98 2.27 0.24
N PRO A 146 8.54 3.43 -0.17
CA PRO A 146 9.84 3.90 0.32
C PRO A 146 9.79 4.29 1.79
N SER A 147 10.97 4.39 2.39
CA SER A 147 11.15 4.67 3.83
C SER A 147 10.29 3.78 4.73
N CYS A 148 10.06 2.54 4.33
CA CYS A 148 9.17 1.59 5.00
C CYS A 148 9.77 0.19 5.01
N MET A 149 9.79 -0.43 6.18
CA MET A 149 10.03 -1.85 6.38
C MET A 149 8.73 -2.51 6.85
N TYR A 150 8.11 -3.30 5.98
CA TYR A 150 6.92 -4.07 6.31
C TYR A 150 7.25 -5.26 7.21
N THR A 151 6.55 -5.36 8.33
CA THR A 151 6.76 -6.37 9.38
C THR A 151 5.52 -7.25 9.62
N GLY A 152 4.43 -7.00 8.89
CA GLY A 152 3.16 -7.68 9.12
C GLY A 152 3.12 -9.15 8.71
N PRO A 153 2.11 -9.88 9.20
CA PRO A 153 1.92 -11.30 8.91
C PRO A 153 1.28 -11.57 7.54
N VAL A 154 0.63 -10.57 6.93
CA VAL A 154 -0.06 -10.72 5.65
C VAL A 154 0.97 -10.75 4.53
N ARG A 155 1.14 -11.92 3.91
CA ARG A 155 2.07 -12.10 2.78
C ARG A 155 1.40 -12.04 1.41
N ILE A 156 0.09 -12.25 1.37
CA ILE A 156 -0.69 -12.30 0.13
C ILE A 156 -2.03 -11.62 0.41
N SER A 157 -2.43 -10.70 -0.45
CA SER A 157 -3.82 -10.20 -0.53
C SER A 157 -4.44 -10.61 -1.87
N ASN A 158 -5.75 -10.84 -1.85
CA ASN A 158 -6.55 -11.16 -3.04
C ASN A 158 -7.67 -10.13 -3.19
N PRO A 159 -7.32 -8.87 -3.54
CA PRO A 159 -8.33 -7.87 -3.86
C PRO A 159 -9.15 -8.28 -5.09
N GLN A 160 -10.23 -7.56 -5.36
CA GLN A 160 -10.98 -7.78 -6.59
C GLN A 160 -10.05 -7.58 -7.79
N GLY A 161 -10.07 -8.53 -8.72
CA GLY A 161 -9.33 -8.41 -9.99
C GLY A 161 -7.92 -8.96 -10.00
N GLY A 162 -7.37 -9.34 -8.84
CA GLY A 162 -5.98 -9.78 -8.80
C GLY A 162 -5.49 -10.35 -7.48
N THR A 163 -4.18 -10.58 -7.45
CA THR A 163 -3.44 -11.05 -6.29
C THR A 163 -2.18 -10.21 -6.13
N LEU A 164 -1.86 -9.84 -4.90
CA LEU A 164 -0.67 -9.09 -4.55
C LEU A 164 0.13 -9.84 -3.48
N TRP A 165 1.39 -10.11 -3.75
CA TRP A 165 2.34 -10.77 -2.84
C TRP A 165 3.29 -9.74 -2.26
N PHE A 166 3.43 -9.74 -0.94
CA PHE A 166 4.59 -9.11 -0.31
C PHE A 166 5.82 -9.95 -0.62
N VAL A 167 6.75 -9.39 -1.39
CA VAL A 167 7.97 -10.09 -1.80
C VAL A 167 9.04 -9.91 -0.74
N GLY A 168 9.21 -8.70 -0.21
CA GLY A 168 10.18 -8.48 0.85
C GLY A 168 10.53 -7.02 1.07
N ASN A 169 11.44 -6.80 2.02
CA ASN A 169 12.04 -5.49 2.27
C ASN A 169 13.43 -5.46 1.63
N MET A 170 13.78 -4.33 1.02
CA MET A 170 15.10 -4.11 0.44
C MET A 170 15.71 -2.80 0.93
N LYS A 171 17.03 -2.67 0.77
CA LYS A 171 17.73 -1.39 0.95
C LYS A 171 17.70 -0.60 -0.34
N GLU A 172 17.22 0.62 -0.27
CA GLU A 172 16.95 1.48 -1.42
C GLU A 172 17.11 2.94 -0.93
N GLY A 173 17.82 3.80 -1.65
CA GLY A 173 18.08 5.19 -1.24
C GLY A 173 17.81 6.26 -2.30
N ALA A 174 17.32 5.89 -3.48
CA ALA A 174 16.92 6.81 -4.53
C ALA A 174 15.55 7.42 -4.26
N PHE A 175 14.61 6.63 -3.74
CA PHE A 175 13.24 7.05 -3.42
C PHE A 175 13.02 7.23 -1.92
N SER A 176 13.79 6.52 -1.10
CA SER A 176 13.70 6.66 0.35
C SER A 176 14.38 7.95 0.83
N ASP A 177 13.57 8.93 1.23
CA ASP A 177 14.06 10.18 1.83
C ASP A 177 13.43 10.45 3.21
N SER A 178 13.97 11.47 3.90
CA SER A 178 13.51 11.85 5.24
C SER A 178 12.11 12.47 5.24
N VAL A 179 11.65 12.99 4.10
CA VAL A 179 10.31 13.58 3.97
C VAL A 179 9.28 12.46 3.98
N ALA A 180 9.47 11.44 3.16
CA ALA A 180 8.65 10.23 3.14
C ALA A 180 8.63 9.52 4.51
N GLU A 181 9.80 9.41 5.17
CA GLU A 181 9.89 8.88 6.54
C GLU A 181 9.05 9.70 7.52
N ASP A 182 9.25 11.03 7.56
CA ASP A 182 8.52 11.93 8.45
C ASP A 182 7.01 11.87 8.22
N TYR A 183 6.54 11.77 6.98
CA TYR A 183 5.12 11.65 6.66
C TYR A 183 4.56 10.32 7.12
N ASN A 184 5.21 9.21 6.78
CA ASN A 184 4.75 7.88 7.20
C ASN A 184 4.68 7.77 8.74
N ILE A 185 5.66 8.31 9.46
CA ILE A 185 5.65 8.38 10.92
C ILE A 185 4.48 9.22 11.41
N LYS A 186 4.29 10.44 10.88
CA LYS A 186 3.18 11.32 11.29
C LYS A 186 1.82 10.69 11.03
N SER A 187 1.63 10.01 9.90
CA SER A 187 0.39 9.31 9.58
C SER A 187 0.06 8.25 10.64
N ALA A 188 1.05 7.47 11.07
CA ALA A 188 0.87 6.48 12.14
C ALA A 188 0.65 7.14 13.52
N GLU A 189 1.43 8.16 13.89
CA GLU A 189 1.31 8.84 15.18
C GLU A 189 -0.03 9.58 15.34
N LEU A 190 -0.51 10.24 14.28
CA LEU A 190 -1.81 10.91 14.25
C LEU A 190 -2.95 9.91 14.42
N ALA A 191 -2.86 8.75 13.77
CA ALA A 191 -3.84 7.68 13.92
C ALA A 191 -3.87 7.09 15.34
N GLU A 192 -2.72 7.04 16.03
CA GLU A 192 -2.64 6.55 17.41
C GLU A 192 -3.21 7.54 18.44
N THR A 193 -3.21 8.83 18.13
CA THR A 193 -3.60 9.91 19.06
C THR A 193 -4.98 10.51 18.79
N ALA A 194 -5.60 10.21 17.64
CA ALA A 194 -6.95 10.65 17.32
C ALA A 194 -7.99 10.00 18.27
N GLU A 195 -8.56 10.79 19.19
CA GLU A 195 -9.71 10.40 20.02
C GLU A 195 -10.98 10.22 19.19
#